data_AF-A0A2W5MPE7-F1
#
_entry.id   AF-A0A2W5MPE7-F1
#
_cell.length_a   1.000
_cell.length_b   1.000
_cell.length_c   1.000
_cell.angle_alpha   90.00
_cell.angle_beta   90.00
_cell.angle_gamma   90.00
#
_symmetry.space_group_name_H-M   'P 1'
#
loop_
_entity.id
_entity.type
_entity.pdbx_description
1 polymer ?
#
loop_
_entity_poly.entity_id
_entity_poly.type
_entity_poly.pdbx_seq_one_letter_code
_entity_poly.pdbx_strand_id
1 'polypeptide(L)'
;APVVMGVERSVPLIVEQDLKITLPKMSAVNLKGQAVFNGPLEAPVKKGQKVGVVRVELPNMQPVELPIVAAKDIPKLGFFPALMEKTERLLFGYRLPPAENPAP
;
A
#
# COMPACT_ATOMS: atom_id res chain seq x y z
N ALA A 1 10.70 -1.51 3.02
CA ALA A 1 11.14 -2.76 2.35
C ALA A 1 11.39 -2.48 0.87
N PRO A 2 12.37 -3.15 0.24
CA PRO A 2 12.59 -3.08 -1.20
C PRO A 2 11.40 -3.69 -1.95
N VAL A 3 11.05 -3.11 -3.09
CA VAL A 3 9.92 -3.53 -3.93
C VAL A 3 10.41 -3.78 -5.35
N VAL A 4 10.05 -4.93 -5.92
CA VAL A 4 10.38 -5.31 -7.30
C VAL A 4 9.17 -5.06 -8.19
N MET A 5 9.43 -4.63 -9.43
CA MET A 5 8.41 -4.34 -10.43
C MET A 5 7.40 -3.26 -10.02
N GLY A 6 7.67 -2.49 -8.97
CA GLY A 6 6.84 -1.36 -8.55
C GLY A 6 7.20 -0.07 -9.31
N VAL A 7 6.25 0.86 -9.39
CA VAL A 7 6.52 2.25 -9.79
C VAL A 7 7.57 2.87 -8.85
N GLU A 8 7.57 2.44 -7.60
CA GLU A 8 8.60 2.78 -6.63
C GLU A 8 9.42 1.55 -6.23
N ARG A 9 10.71 1.76 -5.97
CA ARG A 9 11.67 0.70 -5.60
C ARG A 9 11.62 0.31 -4.12
N SER A 10 10.81 1.00 -3.31
CA SER A 10 10.69 0.74 -1.88
C SER A 10 9.36 1.23 -1.32
N VAL A 11 8.83 0.52 -0.34
CA VAL A 11 7.63 0.91 0.42
C VAL A 11 7.98 1.21 1.88
N PRO A 12 7.49 2.33 2.45
CA PRO A 12 7.52 2.56 3.88
C PRO A 12 6.65 1.53 4.60
N LEU A 13 7.16 0.97 5.69
CA LEU A 13 6.47 -0.02 6.50
C LEU A 13 6.10 0.61 7.83
N ILE A 14 4.89 0.34 8.28
CA ILE A 14 4.37 0.79 9.58
C ILE A 14 3.81 -0.41 10.34
N VAL A 15 3.77 -0.31 11.66
CA VAL A 15 2.99 -1.25 12.47
C VAL A 15 1.51 -0.90 12.33
N GLU A 16 0.66 -1.92 12.22
CA GLU A 16 -0.79 -1.71 12.11
C GLU A 16 -1.38 -1.17 13.42
N GLN A 17 -0.76 -1.52 14.55
CA GLN A 17 -1.26 -1.23 15.89
C GLN A 17 -0.14 -0.68 16.77
N ASP A 18 -0.49 0.29 17.61
CA ASP A 18 0.42 0.83 18.63
C ASP A 18 0.65 -0.22 19.72
N LEU A 19 1.92 -0.56 19.96
CA LEU A 19 2.31 -1.40 21.09
C LEU A 19 2.73 -0.54 22.28
N LYS A 20 1.94 -0.59 23.35
CA LYS A 20 2.28 0.00 24.65
C LYS A 20 2.63 -1.11 25.63
N ILE A 21 3.88 -1.13 26.10
CA ILE A 21 4.36 -2.12 27.07
C ILE A 21 4.85 -1.38 28.31
N THR A 22 4.41 -1.81 29.48
CA THR A 22 4.92 -1.32 30.76
C THR A 22 6.08 -2.20 31.19
N LEU A 23 7.27 -1.61 31.31
CA LEU A 23 8.49 -2.33 31.67
C LEU A 23 9.16 -1.63 32.84
N PRO A 24 9.83 -2.38 33.74
CA PRO A 24 10.72 -1.80 34.73
C PRO A 24 11.82 -0.98 34.04
N LYS A 25 12.19 0.17 34.61
CA LYS A 25 13.18 1.11 34.03
C LYS A 25 14.50 0.44 33.60
N MET A 26 14.93 -0.57 34.34
CA MET A 26 16.15 -1.34 34.07
C MET A 26 16.02 -2.27 32.84
N SER A 27 14.82 -2.74 32.51
CA SER A 27 14.55 -3.61 31.36
C SER A 27 14.37 -2.83 30.06
N ALA A 28 13.96 -1.57 30.13
CA ALA A 28 13.80 -0.70 28.95
C ALA A 28 15.12 -0.43 28.20
N VAL A 29 16.26 -0.51 28.91
CA VAL A 29 17.60 -0.27 28.34
C VAL A 29 18.00 -1.36 27.33
N ASN A 30 17.45 -2.57 27.45
CA ASN A 30 17.86 -3.73 26.65
C ASN A 30 16.79 -4.18 25.62
N LEU A 31 15.88 -3.29 25.26
CA LEU A 31 14.80 -3.60 24.33
C LEU A 31 15.34 -3.67 22.89
N LYS A 32 15.15 -4.81 22.21
CA LYS A 32 15.59 -5.02 20.82
C LYS A 32 14.38 -5.23 19.92
N GLY A 33 14.19 -4.33 18.96
CA GLY A 33 13.20 -4.49 17.89
C GLY A 33 13.86 -4.96 16.61
N GLN A 34 13.40 -6.07 16.05
CA GLN A 34 13.85 -6.60 14.77
C GLN A 34 12.68 -6.64 13.78
N ALA A 35 12.83 -5.99 12.64
CA ALA A 35 11.86 -6.10 11.55
C ALA A 35 12.16 -7.36 10.73
N VAL A 36 11.22 -8.31 10.73
CA VAL A 36 11.31 -9.57 9.99
C VAL A 36 10.31 -9.53 8.85
N PHE A 37 10.80 -9.53 7.62
CA PHE A 37 9.99 -9.61 6.42
C PHE A 37 10.67 -10.50 5.38
N ASN A 38 9.86 -11.16 4.55
CA ASN A 38 10.35 -12.10 3.57
C ASN A 38 10.61 -11.37 2.25
N GLY A 39 11.90 -11.20 1.92
CA GLY A 39 12.37 -10.85 0.58
C GLY A 39 11.89 -9.50 0.04
N PRO A 40 12.32 -9.16 -1.18
CA PRO A 40 11.82 -7.95 -1.81
C PRO A 40 10.36 -8.17 -2.21
N LEU A 41 9.50 -7.20 -1.90
CA LEU A 41 8.06 -7.31 -2.10
C LEU A 41 7.73 -7.15 -3.58
N GLU A 42 6.89 -8.02 -4.14
CA GLU A 42 6.43 -7.87 -5.51
C GLU A 42 5.28 -6.86 -5.61
N ALA A 43 5.35 -5.96 -6.57
CA ALA A 43 4.23 -5.07 -6.89
C ALA A 43 3.11 -5.82 -7.64
N PRO A 44 1.83 -5.47 -7.46
CA PRO A 44 1.33 -4.32 -6.72
C PRO A 44 1.27 -4.54 -5.20
N VAL A 45 1.79 -3.58 -4.44
CA VAL A 45 1.67 -3.55 -2.97
C VAL A 45 0.51 -2.63 -2.60
N LYS A 46 -0.45 -3.08 -1.79
CA LYS A 46 -1.55 -2.25 -1.32
C LYS A 46 -1.25 -1.63 0.04
N LYS A 47 -1.77 -0.44 0.30
CA LYS A 47 -1.76 0.15 1.64
C LYS A 47 -2.49 -0.79 2.61
N GLY A 48 -1.92 -0.99 3.79
CA GLY A 48 -2.43 -1.93 4.78
C GLY A 48 -2.10 -3.40 4.49
N GLN A 49 -1.45 -3.72 3.36
CA GLN A 49 -1.02 -5.09 3.09
C GLN A 49 0.03 -5.52 4.12
N LYS A 50 -0.23 -6.62 4.81
CA LYS A 50 0.72 -7.25 5.73
C LYS A 50 1.90 -7.81 4.95
N VAL A 51 3.10 -7.36 5.29
CA VAL A 51 4.35 -7.71 4.58
C VAL A 51 5.35 -8.45 5.47
N GLY A 52 5.08 -8.53 6.76
CA GLY A 52 5.96 -9.17 7.74
C GLY A 52 5.52 -8.91 9.17
N VAL A 53 6.46 -9.06 10.09
CA VAL A 53 6.29 -8.78 11.52
C VAL A 53 7.47 -8.02 12.09
N VAL A 54 7.24 -7.15 13.06
CA VAL A 54 8.28 -6.64 13.96
C VAL A 54 8.28 -7.54 15.18
N ARG A 55 9.41 -8.20 15.41
CA ARG A 55 9.66 -9.00 16.60
C ARG A 55 10.39 -8.15 17.63
N VAL A 56 9.72 -7.89 18.74
CA VAL A 56 10.27 -7.16 19.88
C VAL A 56 10.72 -8.17 20.93
N GLU A 57 12.02 -8.26 21.15
CA GLU A 57 12.61 -9.12 22.17
C GLU A 57 12.78 -8.35 23.47
N LEU A 58 12.19 -8.90 24.53
CA LEU A 58 12.18 -8.33 25.87
C LEU A 58 12.96 -9.25 26.82
N PRO A 59 13.83 -8.69 27.67
CA PRO A 59 14.52 -9.49 28.68
C PRO A 59 13.51 -10.06 29.68
N ASN A 60 13.53 -11.38 29.90
CA ASN A 60 12.66 -12.13 30.80
C ASN A 60 11.17 -12.17 30.42
N MET A 61 10.81 -11.89 29.17
CA MET A 61 9.43 -12.04 28.67
C MET A 61 9.41 -12.75 27.32
N GLN A 62 8.23 -13.23 26.93
CA GLN A 62 8.05 -13.77 25.58
C GLN A 62 8.18 -12.64 24.54
N PRO A 63 8.81 -12.92 23.39
CA PRO A 63 8.92 -11.95 22.31
C PRO A 63 7.52 -11.58 21.80
N VAL A 64 7.32 -10.30 21.53
CA VAL A 64 6.06 -9.78 20.99
C VAL A 64 6.21 -9.60 19.50
N GLU A 65 5.29 -10.19 18.73
CA GLU A 65 5.25 -10.05 17.28
C GLU A 65 4.11 -9.13 16.85
N LEU A 66 4.46 -8.02 16.21
CA LEU A 66 3.51 -7.06 15.67
C LEU A 66 3.46 -7.15 14.16
N PRO A 67 2.28 -7.22 13.52
CA PRO A 67 2.19 -7.17 12.08
C PRO A 67 2.69 -5.81 11.55
N ILE A 68 3.54 -5.85 10.53
CA ILE A 68 3.88 -4.66 9.74
C ILE A 68 3.13 -4.68 8.42
N VAL A 69 2.63 -3.51 8.08
CA VAL A 69 1.85 -3.24 6.89
C VAL A 69 2.48 -2.16 6.03
N ALA A 70 2.19 -2.18 4.74
CA ALA A 70 2.60 -1.13 3.82
C ALA A 70 1.84 0.18 4.13
N ALA A 71 2.57 1.29 4.27
CA ALA A 71 1.98 2.60 4.58
C ALA A 71 1.24 3.22 3.39
N LYS A 72 1.57 2.80 2.17
CA LYS A 72 1.02 3.33 0.91
C LYS A 72 0.92 2.25 -0.15
N ASP A 73 0.08 2.52 -1.15
CA ASP A 73 -0.05 1.71 -2.35
C ASP A 73 1.13 1.94 -3.30
N ILE A 74 1.72 0.86 -3.82
CA ILE A 74 2.70 0.88 -4.90
C ILE A 74 2.14 0.06 -6.06
N PRO A 75 1.66 0.71 -7.12
CA PRO A 75 1.23 0.01 -8.32
C PRO A 75 2.43 -0.64 -9.03
N LYS A 76 2.14 -1.66 -9.83
CA LYS A 76 3.13 -2.30 -10.70
C LYS A 76 3.54 -1.34 -11.81
N LEU A 77 4.80 -1.38 -12.22
CA LEU A 77 5.29 -0.70 -13.42
C LEU A 77 4.45 -1.15 -14.63
N GLY A 78 3.79 -0.20 -15.30
CA GLY A 78 2.88 -0.48 -16.42
C GLY A 78 1.40 -0.70 -16.04
N PHE A 79 1.03 -0.60 -14.77
CA PHE A 79 -0.37 -0.57 -14.34
C PHE A 79 -0.95 0.83 -14.59
N PHE A 80 -1.41 1.08 -15.82
CA PHE A 80 -2.27 2.22 -16.13
C PHE A 80 -3.72 1.77 -16.00
N PRO A 81 -4.42 2.08 -14.88
CA PRO A 81 -5.84 1.79 -14.77
C PRO A 81 -6.55 2.60 -15.85
N ALA A 82 -7.35 1.93 -16.65
CA ALA A 82 -8.00 2.41 -17.86
C ALA A 82 -8.82 3.71 -17.67
N LEU A 83 -8.17 4.87 -17.58
CA LEU A 83 -8.74 6.14 -18.04
C LEU A 83 -9.08 6.10 -19.56
N MET A 84 -8.67 5.02 -20.25
CA MET A 84 -9.16 4.64 -21.59
C MET A 84 -10.61 4.15 -21.64
N GLU A 85 -11.27 3.85 -20.52
CA GLU A 85 -12.66 3.34 -20.56
C GLU A 85 -13.69 4.46 -20.80
N LYS A 86 -13.32 5.73 -20.60
CA LYS A 86 -14.24 6.87 -20.78
C LYS A 86 -14.31 7.41 -22.22
N THR A 87 -13.80 6.66 -23.20
CA THR A 87 -14.02 6.98 -24.62
C THR A 87 -15.39 6.48 -25.11
N GLU A 88 -16.04 5.56 -24.38
CA GLU A 88 -17.38 5.07 -24.75
C GLU A 88 -18.48 6.15 -24.66
N ARG A 89 -18.24 7.25 -23.92
CA ARG A 89 -19.14 8.43 -23.92
C ARG A 89 -19.02 9.32 -25.16
N LEU A 90 -18.04 9.09 -26.05
CA LEU A 90 -17.94 9.80 -27.33
C LEU A 90 -18.64 9.06 -28.48
N LEU A 91 -19.01 7.78 -28.31
CA LEU A 91 -19.76 7.02 -29.30
C LEU A 91 -21.29 7.22 -29.19
N PHE A 92 -21.82 7.56 -28.01
CA PHE A 92 -23.25 7.78 -27.79
C PHE A 92 -23.64 9.28 -27.76
N GLY A 93 -23.14 10.06 -28.73
CA GLY A 93 -23.16 11.53 -28.65
C GLY A 93 -23.78 12.31 -29.81
N TYR A 94 -24.20 11.68 -30.92
CA TYR A 94 -24.89 12.41 -32.00
C TYR A 94 -26.41 12.38 -31.81
N ARG A 95 -26.88 13.15 -30.83
CA ARG A 95 -28.26 13.62 -30.77
C ARG A 95 -28.28 15.10 -31.11
N LEU A 96 -28.47 15.41 -32.39
CA LEU A 96 -29.10 16.65 -32.87
C LEU A 96 -29.86 16.37 -34.18
N PRO A 97 -31.19 16.14 -34.17
CA PRO A 97 -32.08 16.81 -35.12
C PRO A 97 -32.44 18.21 -34.53
N PRO A 98 -33.05 19.17 -35.24
CA PRO A 98 -33.33 19.36 -36.67
C PRO A 98 -32.92 20.77 -37.18
N ALA A 99 -32.88 20.99 -38.50
CA ALA A 99 -33.30 22.24 -39.16
C ALA A 99 -33.12 22.08 -40.68
N GLU A 100 -34.03 21.32 -41.31
CA GLU A 100 -34.15 21.37 -42.76
C GLU A 100 -35.44 22.11 -43.13
N ASN A 101 -35.25 23.11 -44.00
CA ASN A 101 -36.18 24.03 -44.68
C ASN A 101 -36.44 25.40 -43.98
N PRO A 102 -36.07 26.53 -44.64
CA PRO A 102 -36.84 27.03 -45.78
C PRO A 102 -36.04 27.55 -47.01
N ALA A 103 -36.57 27.26 -48.20
CA ALA A 103 -36.74 28.13 -49.39
C ALA A 103 -35.52 28.41 -50.32
N PRO A 104 -35.73 28.83 -51.60
CA PRO A 104 -36.98 29.15 -52.30
C PRO A 104 -37.53 28.06 -53.25
#